data_AF-A0A7X8NTK8-F1
#
_entry.id   AF-A0A7X8NTK8-F1
#
_cell.length_a   1.000
_cell.length_b   1.000
_cell.length_c   1.000
_cell.angle_alpha   90.00
_cell.angle_beta   90.00
_cell.angle_gamma   90.00
#
_symmetry.space_group_name_H-M   'P 1'
#
loop_
_entity.id
_entity.type
_entity.pdbx_description
1 polymer ?
#
loop_
_entity_poly.entity_id
_entity_poly.type
_entity_poly.pdbx_seq_one_letter_code
_entity_poly.pdbx_strand_id
1 'polypeptide(L)'
;MLKDLNPYGARIEGLDKLRIDEPIYLMLPGLQPKLAFVVWSRDRVSGLEFEHRLHDAVFERLVSEFAIRHYREGHPPKPTPVRFAA
;
A
#
# COMPACT_ATOMS: atom_id res chain seq x y z
N MET A 1 4.38 2.29 -11.00
CA MET A 1 4.02 0.85 -11.02
C MET A 1 3.78 0.37 -9.59
N LEU A 2 2.64 -0.28 -9.33
CA LEU A 2 2.37 -0.93 -8.04
C LEU A 2 3.27 -2.15 -7.87
N LYS A 3 3.93 -2.30 -6.71
CA LYS A 3 4.85 -3.42 -6.41
C LYS A 3 4.40 -4.29 -5.26
N ASP A 4 3.87 -3.66 -4.22
CA ASP A 4 3.38 -4.35 -3.02
C ASP A 4 2.08 -3.68 -2.59
N LEU A 5 1.17 -4.46 -2.02
CA LEU A 5 -0.12 -4.01 -1.55
C LEU A 5 -0.45 -4.75 -0.26
N ASN A 6 -0.91 -4.01 0.74
CA ASN A 6 -1.52 -4.57 1.95
C ASN A 6 -2.82 -3.78 2.25
N PRO A 7 -3.62 -4.18 3.25
CA PRO A 7 -4.87 -3.49 3.54
C PRO A 7 -4.71 -2.02 3.95
N TYR A 8 -3.54 -1.60 4.43
CA TYR A 8 -3.30 -0.25 4.94
C TYR A 8 -2.65 0.66 3.91
N GLY A 9 -2.02 0.11 2.88
CA GLY A 9 -1.24 0.91 1.95
C GLY A 9 -0.64 0.12 0.80
N ALA A 10 0.22 0.81 0.05
CA ALA A 10 0.85 0.29 -1.14
C ALA A 10 2.29 0.76 -1.26
N ARG A 11 3.14 -0.08 -1.84
CA ARG A 11 4.46 0.32 -2.31
C ARG A 11 4.42 0.49 -3.82
N ILE A 12 4.82 1.66 -4.29
CA ILE A 12 4.89 1.98 -5.71
C ILE A 12 6.33 2.31 -6.11
N GLU A 13 6.65 2.02 -7.37
CA GLU A 13 7.94 2.31 -7.99
C GLU A 13 7.80 3.07 -9.31
N GLY A 14 8.83 3.82 -9.68
CA GLY A 14 8.94 4.49 -10.97
C GLY A 14 8.37 5.92 -11.02
N LEU A 15 7.93 6.45 -9.88
CA LEU A 15 7.66 7.89 -9.73
C LEU A 15 8.84 8.54 -9.03
N ASP A 16 9.38 9.60 -9.65
CA ASP A 16 10.45 10.41 -9.08
C ASP A 16 9.84 11.58 -8.27
N LYS A 17 10.49 11.93 -7.15
CA LYS A 17 10.23 13.17 -6.37
C LYS A 17 8.85 13.29 -5.70
N LEU A 18 8.25 12.19 -5.25
CA LEU A 18 7.06 12.25 -4.41
C LEU A 18 7.39 12.84 -3.03
N ARG A 19 6.59 13.81 -2.58
CA ARG A 19 6.79 14.46 -1.28
C ARG A 19 5.99 13.72 -0.21
N ILE A 20 6.51 13.71 1.02
CA ILE A 20 5.74 13.25 2.18
C ILE A 20 4.45 14.05 2.29
N ASP A 21 3.37 13.38 2.70
CA ASP A 21 2.01 13.91 2.81
C ASP A 21 1.35 14.29 1.47
N GLU A 22 2.00 14.01 0.35
CA GLU A 22 1.41 14.24 -0.98
C GLU A 22 0.23 13.28 -1.21
N PRO A 23 -0.97 13.79 -1.56
CA PRO A 23 -2.12 12.96 -1.85
C PRO A 23 -2.00 12.32 -3.23
N ILE A 24 -2.17 11.00 -3.29
CA ILE A 24 -2.12 10.20 -4.51
C ILE A 24 -3.40 9.39 -4.64
N TYR A 25 -4.02 9.46 -5.81
CA TYR A 25 -5.14 8.58 -6.17
C TYR A 25 -4.61 7.30 -6.80
N LEU A 26 -4.80 6.19 -6.09
CA LEU A 26 -4.38 4.87 -6.52
C LEU A 26 -5.54 4.17 -7.23
N MET A 27 -5.37 3.90 -8.52
CA MET A 27 -6.34 3.16 -9.32
C MET A 27 -6.14 1.66 -9.11
N LEU A 28 -7.04 1.05 -8.35
CA LEU A 28 -7.07 -0.40 -8.15
C LEU A 28 -8.11 -1.03 -9.10
N PRO A 29 -7.81 -2.17 -9.73
CA PRO A 29 -8.77 -2.83 -10.62
C PRO A 29 -10.08 -3.15 -9.92
N GLY A 30 -11.21 -2.84 -10.57
CA GLY A 30 -12.54 -3.14 -10.04
C GLY A 30 -12.96 -2.32 -8.82
N LEU A 31 -12.20 -1.28 -8.46
CA LEU A 31 -12.50 -0.37 -7.35
C LEU A 31 -12.50 1.08 -7.81
N GLN A 32 -13.16 1.92 -7.02
CA GLN A 32 -13.03 3.37 -7.16
C GLN A 32 -11.59 3.82 -6.81
N PRO A 33 -11.08 4.91 -7.40
CA PRO A 33 -9.78 5.46 -7.04
C PRO A 33 -9.65 5.64 -5.53
N LYS A 34 -8.60 5.08 -4.94
CA LYS A 34 -8.36 5.15 -3.50
C LYS A 34 -7.38 6.26 -3.19
N LEU A 35 -7.79 7.20 -2.35
CA LEU A 35 -6.91 8.22 -1.82
C LEU A 35 -5.88 7.59 -0.86
N ALA A 36 -4.61 7.91 -1.08
CA ALA A 36 -3.49 7.54 -0.25
C ALA A 36 -2.52 8.71 -0.09
N PHE A 37 -1.69 8.67 0.94
CA PHE A 37 -0.68 9.68 1.24
C PHE A 37 0.70 9.06 1.24
N VAL A 38 1.70 9.79 0.73
CA VAL A 38 3.09 9.35 0.76
C VAL A 38 3.62 9.44 2.20
N VAL A 39 3.93 8.30 2.80
CA VAL A 39 4.48 8.22 4.17
C VAL A 39 6.01 8.14 4.20
N TRP A 40 6.62 7.71 3.10
CA TRP A 40 8.05 7.77 2.88
C TRP A 40 8.35 7.73 1.37
N SER A 41 9.45 8.36 0.97
CA SER A 41 9.97 8.27 -0.41
C SER A 41 11.47 8.09 -0.40
N ARG A 42 11.98 7.19 -1.24
CA ARG A 42 13.41 6.91 -1.42
C ARG A 42 13.67 6.56 -2.87
N ASP A 43 14.48 7.39 -3.53
CA ASP A 43 14.78 7.27 -4.96
C ASP A 43 13.50 7.24 -5.81
N ARG A 44 13.27 6.12 -6.52
CA ARG A 44 12.07 5.86 -7.33
C ARG A 44 11.03 5.03 -6.63
N VAL A 45 11.17 4.79 -5.33
CA VAL A 45 10.29 3.96 -4.53
C VAL A 45 9.58 4.82 -3.51
N SER A 46 8.27 4.68 -3.39
CA SER A 46 7.49 5.39 -2.38
C SER A 46 6.49 4.47 -1.71
N GLY A 47 6.36 4.65 -0.39
CA GLY A 47 5.34 4.00 0.41
C GLY A 47 4.15 4.92 0.59
N LEU A 48 2.97 4.36 0.37
CA LEU A 48 1.70 5.05 0.47
C LEU A 48 0.85 4.43 1.58
N GLU A 49 0.15 5.25 2.32
CA GLU A 49 -0.87 4.84 3.30
C GLU A 49 -2.24 5.28 2.80
N PHE A 50 -3.21 4.38 2.79
CA PHE A 50 -4.57 4.71 2.40
C PHE A 50 -5.24 5.56 3.48
N GLU A 51 -5.96 6.60 3.05
CA GLU A 51 -6.80 7.41 3.95
C GLU A 51 -7.79 6.54 4.73
N HIS A 52 -8.35 5.52 4.06
CA HIS A 52 -9.12 4.47 4.70
C HIS A 52 -8.60 3.13 4.23
N ARG A 53 -8.34 2.22 5.19
CA ARG A 53 -7.92 0.85 4.90
C ARG A 53 -8.84 0.17 3.87
N LEU A 54 -8.25 -0.69 3.06
CA LEU A 54 -9.02 -1.63 2.25
C LEU A 54 -9.76 -2.59 3.18
N HIS A 55 -11.00 -2.88 2.81
CA HIS A 55 -11.78 -3.91 3.47
C HIS A 55 -11.15 -5.27 3.17
N ASP A 56 -11.11 -6.18 4.14
CA ASP A 56 -10.37 -7.44 4.02
C ASP A 56 -10.86 -8.27 2.82
N ALA A 57 -12.18 -8.37 2.63
CA ALA A 57 -12.77 -9.03 1.46
C ALA A 57 -12.35 -8.42 0.10
N VAL A 58 -12.11 -7.10 0.05
CA VAL A 58 -11.65 -6.42 -1.16
C VAL A 58 -10.17 -6.73 -1.41
N PHE A 59 -9.37 -6.70 -0.36
CA PHE A 59 -7.95 -7.06 -0.43
C PHE A 59 -7.76 -8.50 -0.88
N GLU A 60 -8.46 -9.46 -0.27
CA GLU A 60 -8.42 -10.88 -0.65
C GLU A 60 -8.78 -11.08 -2.12
N ARG A 61 -9.80 -10.36 -2.61
CA ARG A 61 -10.18 -10.39 -4.02
C ARG A 61 -9.07 -9.84 -4.94
N LEU A 62 -8.49 -8.68 -4.60
CA LEU A 62 -7.40 -8.09 -5.38
C LEU A 62 -6.18 -9.01 -5.45
N VAL A 63 -5.82 -9.63 -4.33
CA VAL A 63 -4.71 -10.59 -4.26
C VAL A 63 -5.03 -11.82 -5.10
N SER A 64 -6.24 -12.38 -4.96
CA SER A 64 -6.65 -13.57 -5.73
C SER A 64 -6.69 -13.32 -7.24
N GLU A 65 -7.12 -12.14 -7.68
CA GLU A 65 -7.29 -11.83 -9.11
C GLU A 65 -6.01 -11.31 -9.76
N PHE A 66 -5.15 -10.60 -9.03
CA PHE A 66 -4.03 -9.83 -9.62
C PHE A 66 -2.65 -10.12 -9.03
N ALA A 67 -2.52 -10.88 -7.93
CA ALA A 67 -1.20 -11.20 -7.39
C ALA A 67 -0.46 -12.19 -8.30
N ILE A 68 0.60 -11.71 -8.95
CA ILE A 68 1.53 -12.57 -9.68
C ILE A 68 2.43 -13.28 -8.66
N ARG A 69 2.07 -14.51 -8.25
CA ARG A 69 2.84 -15.52 -7.46
C ARG A 69 3.58 -15.11 -6.17
N HIS A 70 3.72 -13.83 -5.83
CA HIS A 70 4.52 -13.35 -4.69
C HIS A 70 3.82 -13.41 -3.33
N TYR A 71 2.50 -13.62 -3.28
CA TYR A 71 1.76 -13.60 -2.00
C TYR A 71 2.05 -14.83 -1.11
N ARG A 72 2.49 -15.95 -1.70
CA ARG A 72 2.72 -17.19 -0.94
C ARG A 72 3.98 -17.18 -0.06
N GLU A 73 4.89 -16.21 -0.22
CA GLU A 73 6.27 -16.40 0.28
C GLU A 73 6.73 -15.49 1.44
N GLY A 74 5.93 -14.56 1.98
CA GLY A 74 6.42 -13.92 3.22
C GLY A 74 5.80 -12.62 3.73
N HIS A 75 4.51 -12.60 4.05
CA HIS A 75 3.99 -11.54 4.92
C HIS A 75 3.44 -12.13 6.22
N PRO A 76 4.28 -12.41 7.24
CA PRO A 76 3.77 -12.47 8.60
C PRO A 76 3.21 -11.08 8.97
N PRO A 77 2.09 -11.01 9.71
CA PRO A 77 1.53 -9.74 10.14
C PRO A 77 2.58 -8.98 10.95
N LYS A 78 2.98 -7.80 10.46
CA LYS A 78 3.93 -6.94 11.17
C LYS A 78 3.25 -6.47 12.46
N PRO A 79 3.74 -6.83 13.66
CA PRO A 79 3.11 -6.39 14.89
C PRO A 79 3.19 -4.87 14.99
N THR A 80 2.04 -4.25 15.23
CA THR A 80 1.89 -2.80 15.44
C THR A 80 2.88 -2.36 16.54
N PRO A 81 3.77 -1.38 16.29
CA PRO A 81 4.63 -0.88 17.36
C PRO A 81 3.76 -0.13 18.36
N VAL A 82 3.48 -0.79 19.50
CA VAL A 82 2.85 -0.15 20.66
C VAL A 82 3.85 0.88 21.18
N ARG A 83 3.60 2.16 20.90
CA ARG A 83 4.33 3.25 21.54
C ARG A 83 3.95 3.28 23.01
N PHE A 84 4.77 2.66 23.87
CA PHE A 84 4.74 2.91 25.30
C PHE A 84 5.41 4.26 25.55
N ALA A 85 4.64 5.23 26.05
CA ALA A 85 5.19 6.42 26.70
C ALA A 85 5.55 6.03 28.15
N ALA A 86 6.78 6.32 28.55
CA ALA A 86 7.26 6.24 29.93
C ALA A 86 7.52 7.67 30.44
#